data_AF-A0A7Z8P2C6-F1
#
_entry.id   AF-A0A7Z8P2C6-F1
#
_cell.length_a   1.000
_cell.length_b   1.000
_cell.length_c   1.000
_cell.angle_alpha   90.00
_cell.angle_beta   90.00
_cell.angle_gamma   90.00
#
_symmetry.space_group_name_H-M   'P 1'
#
loop_
_entity.id
_entity.type
_entity.pdbx_description
1 polymer ?
#
loop_
_entity_poly.entity_id
_entity_poly.type
_entity_poly.pdbx_seq_one_letter_code
_entity_poly.pdbx_strand_id
1 'polypeptide(L)'
;MRQILQSLLSIYRNYRLIPLFLCVGVIIDYSLTFYFAGSVERILDYEFSPTLVFAVKHDIVLPYLALTVIFYYFMGYTILKFLEDEEIYPIGVFIILLMSLTHVLGGLSWLVLSEAYSNMIFMLSMTSIIIAISVFGYEIVRRE
;
A
#
# COMPACT_ATOMS: atom_id res chain seq x y z
N MET A 1 -28.74 -7.96 6.68
CA MET A 1 -28.08 -6.78 7.30
C MET A 1 -27.26 -7.12 8.53
N ARG A 2 -27.84 -7.67 9.61
CA ARG A 2 -27.11 -7.94 10.88
C ARG A 2 -25.88 -8.85 10.71
N GLN A 3 -26.00 -9.91 9.91
CA GLN A 3 -24.89 -10.83 9.61
C GLN A 3 -23.78 -10.16 8.79
N ILE A 4 -24.12 -9.34 7.80
CA ILE A 4 -23.13 -8.58 6.99
C ILE A 4 -22.35 -7.62 7.90
N LEU A 5 -23.05 -6.89 8.77
CA LEU A 5 -22.42 -5.98 9.72
C LEU A 5 -21.47 -6.71 10.68
N GLN A 6 -21.86 -7.88 11.17
CA GLN A 6 -21.01 -8.72 12.02
C GLN A 6 -19.77 -9.20 11.28
N SER A 7 -19.89 -9.63 10.02
CA SER A 7 -18.75 -10.00 9.19
C SER A 7 -17.80 -8.83 8.95
N LEU A 8 -18.32 -7.65 8.64
CA LEU A 8 -17.50 -6.44 8.44
C LEU A 8 -16.75 -6.04 9.71
N LEU A 9 -17.42 -6.07 10.87
CA LEU A 9 -16.78 -5.82 12.17
C LEU A 9 -15.70 -6.86 12.49
N SER A 10 -15.95 -8.13 12.14
CA SER A 10 -14.97 -9.21 12.29
C SER A 10 -13.73 -8.99 11.42
N ILE A 11 -13.88 -8.50 10.20
CA ILE A 11 -12.75 -8.17 9.32
C ILE A 11 -12.00 -6.96 9.86
N TYR A 12 -12.74 -5.90 10.20
CA TYR A 12 -12.18 -4.65 10.72
C TYR A 12 -11.30 -4.85 11.96
N ARG A 13 -11.75 -5.69 12.91
CA ARG A 13 -10.99 -6.00 14.13
C ARG A 13 -9.85 -7.00 13.94
N ASN A 14 -9.73 -7.60 12.76
CA ASN A 14 -8.72 -8.61 12.51
C ASN A 14 -7.47 -7.98 11.88
N TYR A 15 -6.53 -7.58 12.76
CA TYR A 15 -5.22 -7.03 12.38
C TYR A 15 -4.38 -7.98 11.50
N ARG A 16 -4.75 -9.26 11.36
CA ARG A 16 -4.09 -10.23 10.47
C ARG A 16 -4.64 -10.21 9.05
N LEU A 17 -5.92 -9.85 8.88
CA LEU A 17 -6.61 -9.84 7.60
C LEU A 17 -6.45 -8.52 6.87
N ILE A 18 -6.53 -7.39 7.58
CA ILE A 18 -6.44 -6.05 6.96
C ILE A 18 -5.16 -5.85 6.12
N PRO A 19 -3.96 -6.28 6.57
CA PRO A 19 -2.73 -6.14 5.76
C PRO A 19 -2.75 -6.94 4.46
N LEU A 20 -3.60 -7.98 4.34
CA LEU A 20 -3.72 -8.76 3.11
C LEU A 20 -4.34 -7.93 1.97
N PHE A 21 -5.20 -6.95 2.27
CA PHE A 21 -5.73 -6.06 1.24
C PHE A 21 -4.60 -5.25 0.59
N LEU A 22 -3.69 -4.71 1.41
CA LEU A 22 -2.50 -4.01 0.91
C LEU A 22 -1.62 -4.93 0.07
N CYS A 23 -1.41 -6.17 0.51
CA CYS A 23 -0.65 -7.17 -0.26
C CYS A 23 -1.30 -7.43 -1.63
N VAL A 24 -2.62 -7.60 -1.67
CA VAL A 24 -3.37 -7.76 -2.92
C VAL A 24 -3.23 -6.51 -3.79
N GLY A 25 -3.31 -5.32 -3.21
CA GLY A 25 -3.10 -4.06 -3.93
C GLY A 25 -1.72 -4.00 -4.59
N VAL A 26 -0.66 -4.37 -3.88
CA VAL A 26 0.72 -4.42 -4.39
C VAL A 26 0.88 -5.47 -5.49
N ILE A 27 0.26 -6.64 -5.34
CA ILE A 27 0.28 -7.67 -6.39
C ILE A 27 -0.42 -7.17 -7.65
N ILE A 28 -1.58 -6.52 -7.50
CA ILE A 28 -2.31 -5.92 -8.62
C ILE A 28 -1.48 -4.84 -9.29
N ASP A 29 -0.90 -3.92 -8.52
CA ASP A 29 -0.03 -2.84 -8.99
C ASP A 29 1.01 -3.37 -9.98
N TYR A 30 1.89 -4.24 -9.49
CA TYR A 30 2.96 -4.80 -10.31
C TYR A 30 2.45 -5.70 -11.43
N SER A 31 1.39 -6.47 -11.22
CA SER A 31 0.80 -7.29 -12.30
C SER A 31 0.35 -6.42 -13.46
N LEU A 32 -0.31 -5.29 -13.17
CA LEU A 32 -0.76 -4.33 -14.19
C LEU A 32 0.43 -3.59 -14.82
N THR A 33 1.41 -3.16 -14.03
CA THR A 33 2.65 -2.55 -14.52
C THR A 33 3.34 -3.44 -15.55
N PHE A 34 3.65 -4.69 -15.19
CA PHE A 34 4.32 -5.62 -16.11
C PHE A 34 3.45 -5.98 -17.32
N TYR A 35 2.15 -6.18 -17.11
CA TYR A 35 1.22 -6.50 -18.20
C TYR A 35 1.09 -5.37 -19.23
N PHE A 36 0.93 -4.11 -18.78
CA PHE A 36 0.75 -2.96 -19.67
C PHE A 36 2.05 -2.38 -20.21
N ALA A 37 3.18 -2.56 -19.50
CA ALA A 37 4.48 -2.22 -20.05
C ALA A 37 4.79 -3.06 -21.29
N GLY A 38 4.53 -4.36 -21.26
CA GLY A 38 4.70 -5.27 -22.39
C GLY A 38 6.16 -5.54 -22.80
N SER A 39 7.12 -4.80 -22.25
CA SER A 39 8.56 -5.05 -22.40
C SER A 39 9.34 -4.48 -21.22
N VAL A 40 10.54 -5.01 -20.98
CA VAL A 40 11.44 -4.55 -19.92
C VAL A 40 11.94 -3.14 -20.21
N GLU A 41 12.22 -2.82 -21.47
CA GLU A 41 12.72 -1.51 -21.91
C GLU A 41 11.74 -0.41 -21.54
N ARG A 42 10.43 -0.63 -21.75
CA ARG A 42 9.40 0.35 -21.35
C ARG A 42 9.36 0.58 -19.85
N ILE A 43 9.64 -0.44 -19.03
CA ILE A 43 9.74 -0.26 -17.58
C ILE A 43 10.97 0.59 -17.26
N LEU A 44 12.12 0.31 -17.89
CA LEU A 44 13.34 1.08 -17.64
C LEU A 44 13.23 2.56 -18.07
N ASP A 45 12.41 2.85 -19.08
CA ASP A 45 12.22 4.20 -19.62
C ASP A 45 11.16 5.02 -18.88
N TYR A 46 10.11 4.38 -18.36
CA TYR A 46 8.93 5.07 -17.81
C TYR A 46 8.64 4.80 -16.33
N GLU A 47 9.30 3.82 -15.70
CA GLU A 47 9.11 3.54 -14.28
C GLU A 47 9.92 4.51 -13.42
N PHE A 48 9.24 5.17 -12.48
CA PHE A 48 9.86 6.13 -11.58
C PHE A 48 10.33 5.50 -10.27
N SER A 49 9.89 4.28 -9.94
CA SER A 49 10.34 3.55 -8.76
C SER A 49 11.79 3.06 -8.90
N PRO A 50 12.77 3.63 -8.18
CA PRO A 50 14.17 3.25 -8.34
C PRO A 50 14.42 1.79 -7.95
N THR A 51 13.66 1.25 -7.00
CA THR A 51 13.78 -0.12 -6.53
C THR A 51 13.25 -1.13 -7.54
N LEU A 52 12.14 -0.83 -8.22
CA LEU A 52 11.64 -1.65 -9.31
C LEU A 52 12.59 -1.61 -10.51
N VAL A 53 13.06 -0.41 -10.89
CA VAL A 53 14.05 -0.25 -11.97
C VAL A 53 15.31 -1.06 -11.66
N PHE A 54 15.81 -1.01 -10.43
CA PHE A 54 16.94 -1.83 -10.01
C PHE A 54 16.64 -3.33 -10.16
N ALA A 55 15.48 -3.79 -9.68
CA ALA A 55 15.11 -5.19 -9.74
C ALA A 55 15.02 -5.72 -11.18
N VAL A 56 14.49 -4.90 -12.10
CA VAL A 56 14.42 -5.20 -13.53
C VAL A 56 15.81 -5.22 -14.17
N LYS A 57 16.66 -4.24 -13.89
CA LYS A 57 18.04 -4.17 -14.42
C LYS A 57 18.91 -5.38 -14.03
N HIS A 58 18.64 -5.97 -12.87
CA HIS A 58 19.43 -7.07 -12.31
C HIS A 58 18.74 -8.44 -12.42
N ASP A 59 17.60 -8.55 -13.12
CA ASP A 59 16.84 -9.79 -13.27
C ASP A 59 16.44 -10.45 -11.93
N ILE A 60 16.11 -9.62 -10.94
CA ILE A 60 15.70 -10.04 -9.58
C ILE A 60 14.26 -9.61 -9.24
N VAL A 61 13.42 -9.41 -10.27
CA VAL A 61 12.03 -8.96 -10.12
C VAL A 61 11.25 -9.88 -9.19
N LEU A 62 11.33 -11.21 -9.36
CA LEU A 62 10.56 -12.15 -8.54
C LEU A 62 10.95 -12.09 -7.04
N PRO A 63 12.24 -12.17 -6.65
CA PRO A 63 12.65 -11.93 -5.28
C PRO A 63 12.22 -10.56 -4.73
N TYR A 64 12.35 -9.50 -5.53
CA TYR A 64 11.94 -8.15 -5.16
C TYR A 64 10.45 -8.08 -4.83
N LEU A 65 9.59 -8.62 -5.70
CA LEU A 65 8.13 -8.62 -5.49
C LEU A 65 7.74 -9.45 -4.27
N ALA A 66 8.33 -10.63 -4.10
CA ALA A 66 8.08 -11.48 -2.94
C ALA A 66 8.44 -10.78 -1.63
N LEU A 67 9.63 -10.19 -1.55
CA LEU A 67 10.08 -9.43 -0.38
C LEU A 67 9.21 -8.20 -0.13
N THR A 68 8.78 -7.50 -1.19
CA THR A 68 7.92 -6.33 -1.07
C THR A 68 6.57 -6.69 -0.48
N VAL A 69 5.91 -7.74 -0.99
CA VAL A 69 4.63 -8.24 -0.44
C VAL A 69 4.78 -8.67 1.02
N ILE A 70 5.84 -9.42 1.33
CA ILE A 70 6.15 -9.86 2.69
C ILE A 70 6.35 -8.65 3.62
N PHE A 71 7.13 -7.67 3.17
CA PHE A 71 7.39 -6.45 3.93
C PHE A 71 6.10 -5.69 4.23
N TYR A 72 5.25 -5.45 3.24
CA TYR A 72 3.97 -4.76 3.43
C TYR A 72 3.05 -5.52 4.38
N TYR A 73 2.99 -6.86 4.29
CA TYR A 73 2.24 -7.67 5.24
C TYR A 73 2.74 -7.48 6.67
N PHE A 74 4.05 -7.66 6.89
CA PHE A 74 4.63 -7.58 8.22
C PHE A 74 4.52 -6.19 8.83
N MET A 75 4.76 -5.14 8.04
CA MET A 75 4.61 -3.76 8.51
C MET A 75 3.16 -3.45 8.88
N GLY A 76 2.20 -3.77 7.99
CA GLY A 76 0.78 -3.56 8.26
C GLY A 76 0.29 -4.35 9.47
N TYR A 77 0.68 -5.62 9.57
CA TYR A 77 0.37 -6.49 10.72
C TYR A 77 0.92 -5.90 12.02
N THR A 78 2.19 -5.51 12.00
CA THR A 78 2.90 -5.04 13.19
C THR A 78 2.26 -3.74 13.69
N ILE A 79 2.00 -2.80 12.79
CA ILE A 79 1.33 -1.53 13.13
C ILE A 79 -0.05 -1.82 13.72
N LEU A 80 -0.91 -2.59 13.04
CA LEU A 80 -2.27 -2.82 13.55
C LEU A 80 -2.29 -3.62 14.86
N LYS A 81 -1.35 -4.54 15.04
CA LYS A 81 -1.20 -5.27 16.31
C LYS A 81 -0.81 -4.33 17.45
N PHE A 82 0.12 -3.40 17.22
CA PHE A 82 0.48 -2.41 18.24
C PHE A 82 -0.65 -1.45 18.57
N LEU A 83 -1.55 -1.20 17.62
CA LEU A 83 -2.68 -0.30 17.80
C LEU A 83 -3.96 -1.01 18.27
N GLU A 84 -3.98 -2.34 18.46
CA GLU A 84 -5.23 -3.11 18.58
C GLU A 84 -6.17 -2.65 19.70
N ASP A 85 -5.60 -2.18 20.81
CA ASP A 85 -6.32 -1.67 21.97
C ASP A 85 -6.29 -0.13 22.07
N GLU A 86 -5.73 0.55 21.08
CA GLU A 86 -5.53 1.99 21.06
C GLU A 86 -6.66 2.72 20.32
N GLU A 87 -7.03 3.91 20.78
CA GLU A 87 -8.10 4.73 20.15
C GLU A 87 -7.78 5.09 18.69
N ILE A 88 -6.50 5.09 18.32
CA ILE A 88 -6.00 5.38 16.98
C ILE A 88 -5.98 4.16 16.03
N TYR A 89 -6.42 2.98 16.47
CA TYR A 89 -6.60 1.80 15.59
C TYR A 89 -7.36 2.09 14.28
N PRO A 90 -8.50 2.82 14.29
CA PRO A 90 -9.24 3.11 13.07
C PRO A 90 -8.40 3.87 12.03
N ILE A 91 -7.49 4.72 12.50
CA ILE A 91 -6.59 5.50 11.66
C ILE A 91 -5.54 4.58 11.02
N GLY A 92 -5.00 3.63 11.77
CA GLY A 92 -4.10 2.60 11.23
C GLY A 92 -4.75 1.77 10.13
N VAL A 93 -6.00 1.33 10.35
CA VAL A 93 -6.79 0.62 9.32
C VAL A 93 -7.00 1.52 8.09
N PHE A 94 -7.40 2.78 8.29
CA PHE A 94 -7.61 3.74 7.21
C PHE A 94 -6.35 3.92 6.36
N ILE A 95 -5.19 4.10 6.99
CA ILE A 95 -3.90 4.25 6.29
C ILE A 95 -3.60 3.01 5.43
N ILE A 96 -3.77 1.80 5.98
CA ILE A 96 -3.48 0.56 5.22
C ILE A 96 -4.42 0.41 4.02
N LEU A 97 -5.71 0.72 4.19
CA LEU A 97 -6.68 0.67 3.10
C LEU A 97 -6.42 1.77 2.05
N LEU A 98 -6.02 2.97 2.48
CA LEU A 98 -5.65 4.06 1.59
C LEU A 98 -4.41 3.69 0.76
N MET A 99 -3.38 3.13 1.38
CA MET A 99 -2.20 2.62 0.69
C MET A 99 -2.54 1.48 -0.27
N SER A 100 -3.44 0.58 0.13
CA SER A 100 -3.92 -0.48 -0.75
C SER A 100 -4.57 0.08 -2.01
N LEU A 101 -5.40 1.12 -1.86
CA LEU A 101 -6.04 1.79 -2.98
C LEU A 101 -5.02 2.49 -3.88
N THR A 102 -4.04 3.20 -3.30
CA THR A 102 -3.03 3.91 -4.10
C THR A 102 -2.15 2.96 -4.90
N HIS A 103 -1.85 1.76 -4.41
CA HIS A 103 -1.17 0.73 -5.21
C HIS A 103 -2.00 0.24 -6.39
N VAL A 104 -3.30 -0.04 -6.19
CA VAL A 104 -4.18 -0.42 -7.31
C VAL A 104 -4.24 0.69 -8.36
N LEU A 105 -4.38 1.95 -7.92
CA LEU A 105 -4.35 3.10 -8.82
C LEU A 105 -2.98 3.28 -9.49
N GLY A 106 -1.89 2.99 -8.78
CA GLY A 106 -0.52 2.96 -9.30
C GLY A 106 -0.39 2.05 -10.51
N GLY A 107 -0.87 0.80 -10.41
CA GLY A 107 -0.86 -0.13 -11.54
C GLY A 107 -1.72 0.36 -12.70
N LEU A 108 -2.86 1.01 -12.42
CA LEU A 108 -3.71 1.61 -13.44
C LEU A 108 -3.10 2.84 -14.11
N SER A 109 -2.07 3.47 -13.51
CA SER A 109 -1.38 4.61 -14.15
C SER A 109 -0.72 4.21 -15.48
N TRP A 110 -0.36 2.94 -15.63
CA TRP A 110 0.18 2.37 -16.86
C TRP A 110 -0.84 2.27 -18.01
N LEU A 111 -2.15 2.36 -17.72
CA LEU A 111 -3.19 2.50 -18.75
C LEU A 111 -3.32 3.95 -19.24
N VAL A 112 -3.21 4.90 -18.33
CA VAL A 112 -3.49 6.32 -18.61
C VAL A 112 -2.25 7.02 -19.15
N LEU A 113 -1.06 6.64 -18.68
CA LEU A 113 0.24 7.22 -19.02
C LEU A 113 0.26 8.76 -18.95
N SER A 114 -0.36 9.29 -17.89
CA SER A 114 -0.45 10.72 -17.63
C SER A 114 0.36 11.10 -16.40
N GLU A 115 1.21 12.11 -16.55
CA GLU A 115 1.98 12.69 -15.45
C GLU A 115 1.06 13.22 -14.34
N ALA A 116 -0.02 13.92 -14.72
CA ALA A 116 -1.00 14.46 -13.76
C ALA A 116 -1.66 13.34 -12.93
N TYR A 117 -2.01 12.23 -13.56
CA TYR A 117 -2.59 11.06 -12.88
C TYR A 117 -1.59 10.43 -11.91
N SER A 118 -0.34 10.25 -12.36
CA SER A 118 0.74 9.68 -11.54
C SER A 118 1.07 10.56 -10.33
N ASN A 119 1.14 11.89 -10.53
CA ASN A 119 1.36 12.86 -9.46
C ASN A 119 0.21 12.88 -8.45
N MET A 120 -1.04 12.76 -8.91
CA MET A 120 -2.20 12.66 -8.03
C MET A 120 -2.11 11.42 -7.12
N ILE A 121 -1.76 10.25 -7.68
CA ILE A 121 -1.60 9.02 -6.90
C ILE A 121 -0.46 9.15 -5.90
N PHE A 122 0.67 9.72 -6.34
CA PHE A 122 1.80 9.98 -5.45
C PHE A 122 1.41 10.87 -4.26
N MET A 123 0.68 11.96 -4.50
CA MET A 123 0.18 12.85 -3.43
C MET A 123 -0.82 12.14 -2.51
N LEU A 124 -1.66 11.26 -3.04
CA LEU A 124 -2.57 10.45 -2.24
C LEU A 124 -1.82 9.46 -1.33
N SER A 125 -0.76 8.83 -1.84
CA SER A 125 0.15 8.01 -1.02
C SER A 125 0.86 8.86 0.05
N MET A 126 1.37 10.04 -0.29
CA MET A 126 2.01 10.96 0.67
C MET A 126 1.05 11.40 1.79
N THR A 127 -0.25 11.52 1.50
CA THR A 127 -1.26 11.83 2.51
C THR A 127 -1.29 10.77 3.62
N SER A 128 -1.07 9.50 3.29
CA SER A 128 -0.98 8.42 4.28
C SER A 128 0.18 8.63 5.26
N ILE A 129 1.33 9.07 4.75
CA ILE A 129 2.53 9.37 5.55
C ILE A 129 2.27 10.59 6.45
N ILE A 130 1.68 11.65 5.88
CA ILE A 130 1.35 12.87 6.62
C ILE A 130 0.39 12.56 7.77
N ILE A 131 -0.66 11.78 7.52
CA ILE A 131 -1.62 11.34 8.55
C ILE A 131 -0.89 10.53 9.62
N ALA A 132 -0.06 9.55 9.23
CA ALA A 132 0.69 8.75 10.18
C ALA A 132 1.53 9.62 11.12
N ILE A 133 2.39 10.49 10.57
CA ILE A 133 3.26 11.38 11.36
C ILE A 133 2.44 12.30 12.26
N SER A 134 1.37 12.89 11.72
CA SER A 134 0.55 13.86 12.47
C SER A 134 -0.15 13.20 13.65
N VAL A 135 -0.72 12.01 13.45
CA VAL A 135 -1.48 11.29 14.46
C VAL A 135 -0.54 10.67 15.50
N PHE A 136 0.56 10.04 15.08
CA PHE A 136 1.56 9.54 16.02
C PHE A 136 2.20 10.67 16.82
N GLY A 137 2.54 11.78 16.17
CA GLY A 137 3.08 12.97 16.85
C GLY A 137 2.11 13.55 17.87
N TYR A 138 0.83 13.69 17.52
CA TYR A 138 -0.21 14.12 18.45
C TYR A 138 -0.36 13.16 19.63
N GLU A 139 -0.37 11.86 19.37
CA GLU A 139 -0.55 10.84 20.41
C GLU A 139 0.61 10.81 21.42
N ILE A 140 1.85 11.06 20.96
CA ILE A 140 3.01 11.22 21.85
C ILE A 140 2.82 12.44 22.75
N VAL A 141 2.49 13.61 22.17
CA VAL A 141 2.31 14.86 22.93
C VAL A 141 1.14 14.77 23.92
N ARG A 142 0.09 14.02 23.59
CA ARG A 142 -1.09 13.83 24.45
C ARG A 142 -0.79 12.97 25.68
N ARG A 143 0.17 12.04 25.59
CA ARG A 143 0.53 11.11 26.66
C ARG A 143 1.54 11.69 27.66
N GLU A 144 2.24 12.77 27.30
CA GLU A 144 3.08 13.58 28.19
C GLU A 144 2.25 14.58 28.99
#